data_AF-A0A383BS98-F1
#
_entry.id   AF-A0A383BS98-F1
#
_cell.length_a   1.000
_cell.length_b   1.000
_cell.length_c   1.000
_cell.angle_alpha   90.00
_cell.angle_beta   90.00
_cell.angle_gamma   90.00
#
_symmetry.space_group_name_H-M   'P 1'
#
loop_
_entity.id
_entity.type
_entity.pdbx_description
1 polymer ?
#
loop_
_entity_poly.entity_id
_entity_poly.type
_entity_poly.pdbx_seq_one_letter_code
_entity_poly.pdbx_strand_id
1 'polypeptide(L)'
;MRNKFLYTIAHLSVSHTWLMAVGILFLTIFLGYRAGTLQMRTGFDQLLPGDNPRTTEYNRIIDEFQNESNIMLLAKGHKDSLIAYADAVKPLLEGFDEWVASVHTKIPEDFYRRNALKLLPPDQLDNFGSMFYDPNLVPFLHNLNNSFESEYQRNDDALKSRRDELDAVRFLDGLEIFVNLQRQVMDRESSDDIGQKAVDA
;
A
#
# COMPACT_ATOMS: atom_id res chain seq x y z
N MET A 1 -50.34 -19.84 -33.68
CA MET A 1 -49.19 -19.49 -34.55
C MET A 1 -47.96 -20.37 -34.28
N ARG A 2 -47.57 -20.60 -33.01
CA ARG A 2 -46.48 -21.53 -32.61
C ARG A 2 -46.52 -22.91 -33.29
N ASN A 3 -47.67 -23.57 -33.32
CA ASN A 3 -47.77 -24.93 -33.87
C ASN A 3 -47.58 -24.99 -35.40
N LYS A 4 -47.97 -23.92 -36.12
CA LYS A 4 -47.70 -23.81 -37.57
C LYS A 4 -46.21 -23.65 -37.84
N PHE A 5 -45.51 -22.83 -37.05
CA PHE A 5 -44.07 -22.61 -37.18
C PHE A 5 -43.25 -23.88 -36.90
N LEU A 6 -43.58 -24.60 -35.82
CA LEU A 6 -42.94 -25.87 -35.48
C LEU A 6 -43.19 -26.95 -36.54
N TYR A 7 -44.42 -27.02 -37.07
CA TYR A 7 -44.76 -27.95 -38.14
C TYR A 7 -44.01 -27.64 -39.44
N THR A 8 -43.87 -26.36 -39.81
CA THR A 8 -43.09 -25.93 -40.98
C THR A 8 -41.61 -26.29 -40.83
N ILE A 9 -41.01 -26.07 -39.66
CA ILE A 9 -39.60 -26.43 -39.40
C ILE A 9 -39.43 -27.96 -39.46
N ALA A 10 -40.33 -28.72 -38.84
CA ALA A 10 -40.28 -30.19 -38.89
C ALA A 10 -40.43 -30.72 -40.31
N HIS A 11 -41.40 -30.20 -41.08
CA HIS A 11 -41.61 -30.58 -42.47
C HIS A 11 -40.42 -30.21 -43.37
N LEU A 12 -39.79 -29.06 -43.16
CA LEU A 12 -38.59 -28.62 -43.89
C LEU A 12 -37.38 -29.52 -43.56
N SER A 13 -37.24 -29.96 -42.30
CA SER A 13 -36.21 -30.88 -41.85
C SER A 13 -36.32 -32.28 -42.48
N VAL A 14 -37.56 -32.77 -42.64
CA VAL A 14 -37.84 -34.10 -43.20
C VAL A 14 -37.83 -34.10 -44.73
N SER A 15 -38.41 -33.09 -45.37
CA SER A 15 -38.55 -33.04 -46.83
C SER A 15 -37.27 -32.61 -47.56
N HIS A 16 -36.43 -31.80 -46.94
CA HIS A 16 -35.22 -31.22 -47.55
C HIS A 16 -34.02 -31.28 -46.59
N THR A 17 -33.74 -32.47 -46.06
CA THR A 17 -32.70 -32.71 -45.04
C THR A 17 -31.32 -32.19 -45.47
N TRP A 18 -30.96 -32.30 -46.75
CA TRP A 18 -29.68 -31.80 -47.26
C TRP A 18 -29.60 -30.26 -47.26
N LEU A 19 -30.68 -29.56 -47.63
CA LEU A 19 -30.71 -28.10 -47.59
C LEU A 19 -30.65 -27.57 -46.16
N MET A 20 -31.30 -28.26 -45.21
CA MET A 20 -31.22 -27.92 -43.79
C MET A 20 -29.83 -28.18 -43.21
N ALA A 21 -29.15 -29.26 -43.62
CA ALA A 21 -27.78 -29.54 -43.20
C ALA A 21 -26.81 -28.44 -43.66
N VAL A 22 -26.92 -28.00 -44.91
CA VAL A 22 -26.13 -26.87 -45.44
C VAL A 22 -26.44 -25.57 -44.69
N GLY A 23 -27.73 -25.31 -44.41
CA GLY A 23 -28.14 -24.14 -43.62
C GLY A 23 -27.56 -24.13 -42.20
N ILE A 24 -27.58 -25.28 -41.51
CA ILE A 24 -26.96 -25.45 -40.19
C ILE A 24 -25.45 -25.27 -40.29
N LEU A 25 -24.79 -25.84 -41.30
CA LEU A 25 -23.35 -25.67 -41.51
C LEU A 25 -22.96 -24.20 -41.64
N PHE A 26 -23.68 -23.42 -42.47
CA PHE A 26 -23.45 -21.99 -42.60
C PHE A 26 -23.71 -21.23 -41.29
N LEU A 27 -24.77 -21.57 -40.56
CA LEU A 27 -25.06 -20.98 -39.25
C LEU A 27 -23.95 -21.30 -38.24
N THR A 28 -23.44 -22.52 -38.21
CA THR A 28 -22.34 -22.94 -37.35
C THR A 28 -21.05 -22.21 -37.70
N ILE A 29 -20.73 -22.04 -38.99
CA ILE A 29 -19.57 -21.26 -39.44
C ILE A 29 -19.71 -19.79 -39.01
N PHE A 30 -20.90 -19.21 -39.19
CA PHE A 30 -21.19 -17.83 -38.78
C PHE A 30 -21.07 -17.65 -37.26
N LEU A 31 -21.65 -18.56 -36.48
CA LEU A 31 -21.55 -18.54 -35.03
C LEU A 31 -20.11 -18.80 -34.56
N GLY A 32 -19.36 -19.68 -35.22
CA GLY A 32 -17.94 -19.90 -34.96
C GLY A 32 -17.10 -18.66 -35.23
N TYR A 33 -17.36 -17.95 -36.32
CA TYR A 33 -16.73 -16.66 -36.61
C TYR A 33 -17.02 -15.62 -35.52
N ARG A 34 -18.29 -15.54 -35.07
CA ARG A 34 -18.68 -14.62 -33.99
C ARG A 34 -18.12 -15.03 -32.63
N ALA A 35 -17.97 -16.32 -32.35
CA ALA A 35 -17.37 -16.84 -31.13
C ALA A 35 -15.89 -16.41 -31.02
N GLY A 36 -15.17 -16.27 -32.13
CA GLY A 36 -13.81 -15.72 -32.13
C GLY A 36 -13.70 -14.27 -31.66
N THR A 37 -14.81 -13.52 -31.66
CA THR A 37 -14.87 -12.12 -31.20
C THR A 37 -15.36 -11.98 -29.75
N LEU A 38 -15.64 -13.09 -29.06
CA LEU A 38 -16.08 -13.05 -27.68
C LEU A 38 -14.90 -12.60 -26.79
N GLN A 39 -15.01 -11.40 -26.23
CA GLN A 39 -14.07 -10.91 -25.23
C GLN A 39 -14.62 -11.23 -23.85
N MET A 40 -13.88 -12.04 -23.09
CA MET A 40 -14.14 -12.20 -21.66
C MET A 40 -13.67 -10.94 -20.95
N ARG A 41 -14.62 -10.18 -20.40
CA ARG A 41 -14.32 -9.00 -19.60
C ARG A 41 -14.60 -9.35 -18.14
N THR A 42 -13.57 -9.34 -17.32
CA THR A 42 -13.62 -9.74 -15.90
C THR A 42 -13.49 -8.54 -14.96
N GLY A 43 -13.60 -7.32 -15.49
CA GLY A 43 -13.49 -6.08 -14.72
C GLY A 43 -14.65 -5.93 -13.73
N PHE A 44 -14.34 -5.48 -12.52
CA PHE A 44 -15.32 -5.26 -11.47
C PHE A 44 -16.32 -4.15 -11.83
N ASP A 45 -15.87 -3.16 -12.60
CA ASP A 45 -16.68 -2.09 -13.20
C ASP A 45 -17.88 -2.62 -14.00
N GLN A 46 -17.73 -3.78 -14.64
CA GLN A 46 -18.76 -4.38 -15.50
C GLN A 46 -19.83 -5.17 -14.73
N LEU A 47 -19.53 -5.51 -13.47
CA LEU A 47 -20.46 -6.16 -12.56
C LEU A 47 -21.33 -5.13 -11.82
N LEU A 48 -20.95 -3.85 -11.86
CA LEU A 48 -21.67 -2.78 -11.20
C LEU A 48 -22.78 -2.21 -12.11
N PRO A 49 -23.93 -1.81 -11.54
CA PRO A 49 -24.97 -1.15 -12.30
C PRO A 49 -24.47 0.23 -12.77
N GLY A 50 -24.48 0.44 -14.10
CA GLY A 50 -23.96 1.67 -14.73
C GLY A 50 -24.78 2.93 -14.49
N ASP A 51 -26.00 2.81 -13.94
CA ASP A 51 -26.90 3.95 -13.65
C ASP A 51 -26.78 4.48 -12.20
N ASN A 52 -25.80 3.98 -11.43
CA ASN A 52 -25.58 4.44 -10.06
C ASN A 52 -24.51 5.54 -10.04
N PRO A 53 -24.78 6.73 -9.44
CA PRO A 53 -23.79 7.81 -9.31
C PRO A 53 -22.50 7.36 -8.61
N ARG A 54 -22.55 6.35 -7.74
CA ARG A 54 -21.36 5.76 -7.09
C ARG A 54 -20.44 5.03 -8.07
N THR A 55 -21.00 4.37 -9.08
CA THR A 55 -20.22 3.67 -10.11
C THR A 55 -19.49 4.68 -10.99
N THR A 56 -20.12 5.82 -11.29
CA THR A 56 -19.50 6.91 -12.07
C THR A 56 -18.29 7.51 -11.35
N GLU A 57 -18.40 7.81 -10.05
CA GLU A 57 -17.27 8.33 -9.27
C GLU A 57 -16.17 7.29 -9.08
N TYR A 58 -16.53 6.01 -8.91
CA TYR A 58 -15.55 4.92 -8.86
C TYR A 58 -14.75 4.84 -10.17
N ASN A 59 -15.43 4.80 -11.33
CA ASN A 59 -14.77 4.77 -12.63
C ASN A 59 -13.89 6.00 -12.85
N ARG A 60 -14.34 7.18 -12.42
CA ARG A 60 -13.54 8.41 -12.48
C ARG A 60 -12.24 8.32 -11.68
N ILE A 61 -12.26 7.75 -10.48
CA ILE A 61 -11.06 7.53 -9.67
C ILE A 61 -10.11 6.56 -10.38
N ILE A 62 -10.66 5.48 -10.93
CA ILE A 62 -9.90 4.47 -11.67
C ILE A 62 -9.21 5.09 -12.90
N ASP A 63 -9.95 5.88 -13.70
CA ASP A 63 -9.43 6.58 -14.89
C ASP A 63 -8.37 7.64 -14.54
N GLU A 64 -8.61 8.46 -13.50
CA GLU A 64 -7.73 9.59 -13.14
C GLU A 64 -6.41 9.13 -12.53
N PHE A 65 -6.46 8.13 -11.64
CA PHE A 65 -5.29 7.67 -10.92
C PHE A 65 -4.49 6.62 -11.70
N GLN A 66 -5.02 6.10 -12.83
CA GLN A 66 -4.44 5.02 -13.64
C GLN A 66 -3.96 3.82 -12.79
N ASN A 67 -4.54 3.67 -11.59
CA ASN A 67 -4.07 2.77 -10.56
C ASN A 67 -4.96 1.53 -10.48
N GLU A 68 -5.50 1.12 -11.63
CA GLU A 68 -6.51 0.08 -11.72
C GLU A 68 -5.97 -1.29 -11.26
N SER A 69 -4.64 -1.47 -11.32
CA SER A 69 -3.98 -2.75 -11.09
C SER A 69 -2.75 -2.60 -10.21
N ASN A 70 -2.95 -2.62 -8.89
CA ASN A 70 -1.86 -2.79 -7.94
C ASN A 70 -1.59 -4.28 -7.71
N ILE A 71 -0.36 -4.71 -7.99
CA ILE A 71 0.10 -6.06 -7.65
C ILE A 71 0.92 -5.96 -6.37
N MET A 72 0.39 -6.50 -5.28
CA MET A 72 1.14 -6.61 -4.02
C MET A 72 1.89 -7.94 -3.97
N LEU A 73 3.22 -7.86 -4.05
CA LEU A 73 4.11 -9.02 -3.95
C LEU A 73 4.51 -9.23 -2.48
N LEU A 74 4.11 -10.37 -1.92
CA LEU A 74 4.48 -10.77 -0.57
C LEU A 74 5.56 -11.85 -0.62
N ALA A 75 6.72 -11.57 -0.02
CA ALA A 75 7.84 -12.49 0.08
C ALA A 75 8.08 -12.88 1.55
N LYS A 76 8.46 -14.14 1.79
CA LYS A 76 8.74 -14.67 3.13
C LYS A 76 10.18 -15.20 3.18
N GLY A 77 10.94 -14.78 4.18
CA GLY A 77 12.34 -15.15 4.33
C GLY A 77 13.01 -14.41 5.48
N HIS A 78 14.33 -14.56 5.59
CA HIS A 78 15.15 -13.79 6.52
C HIS A 78 15.23 -12.32 6.10
N LYS A 79 15.30 -11.39 7.06
CA LYS A 79 15.22 -9.93 6.82
C LYS A 79 16.19 -9.46 5.74
N ASP A 80 17.48 -9.78 5.90
CA ASP A 80 18.52 -9.31 4.99
C ASP A 80 18.35 -9.89 3.57
N SER A 81 17.89 -11.13 3.47
CA SER A 81 17.60 -11.78 2.19
C SER A 81 16.40 -11.12 1.49
N LEU A 82 15.38 -10.71 2.24
CA LEU A 82 14.21 -10.01 1.69
C LEU A 82 14.56 -8.61 1.20
N ILE A 83 15.40 -7.88 1.94
CA ILE A 83 15.88 -6.55 1.54
C ILE A 83 16.70 -6.68 0.24
N ALA A 84 17.66 -7.61 0.21
CA ALA A 84 18.46 -7.86 -0.99
C ALA A 84 17.62 -8.29 -2.19
N TYR A 85 16.61 -9.14 -1.97
CA TYR A 85 15.67 -9.54 -3.02
C TYR A 85 14.88 -8.35 -3.56
N ALA A 86 14.31 -7.52 -2.68
CA ALA A 86 13.53 -6.36 -3.08
C ALA A 86 14.38 -5.33 -3.84
N ASP A 87 15.60 -5.06 -3.38
CA ASP A 87 16.53 -4.14 -4.05
C ASP A 87 17.01 -4.69 -5.41
N ALA A 88 17.12 -6.01 -5.57
CA ALA A 88 17.46 -6.66 -6.85
C ALA A 88 16.30 -6.71 -7.85
N VAL A 89 15.07 -6.94 -7.38
CA VAL A 89 13.88 -7.07 -8.23
C VAL A 89 13.37 -5.71 -8.71
N LYS A 90 13.51 -4.67 -7.89
CA LYS A 90 13.05 -3.32 -8.23
C LYS A 90 13.51 -2.85 -9.63
N PRO A 91 14.82 -2.82 -9.97
CA PRO A 91 15.26 -2.35 -11.28
C PRO A 91 14.83 -3.27 -12.43
N LEU A 92 14.62 -4.57 -12.16
CA LEU A 92 14.14 -5.51 -13.17
C LEU A 92 12.68 -5.23 -13.55
N LEU A 93 11.85 -4.91 -12.55
CA LEU A 93 10.45 -4.56 -12.76
C LEU A 93 10.28 -3.16 -13.33
N GLU A 94 11.09 -2.20 -12.87
CA GLU A 94 11.13 -0.85 -13.44
C GLU A 94 11.63 -0.86 -14.90
N GLY A 95 12.41 -1.86 -15.33
CA GLY A 95 12.81 -2.00 -16.73
C GLY A 95 11.67 -2.34 -17.70
N PHE A 96 10.48 -2.66 -17.21
CA PHE A 96 9.29 -2.92 -18.02
C PHE A 96 8.43 -1.66 -18.16
N ASP A 97 9.01 -0.56 -18.66
CA ASP A 97 8.39 0.77 -18.76
C ASP A 97 7.02 0.78 -19.46
N GLU A 98 6.77 -0.16 -20.38
CA GLU A 98 5.50 -0.26 -21.11
C GLU A 98 4.35 -0.81 -20.25
N TRP A 99 4.67 -1.62 -19.22
CA TRP A 99 3.67 -2.37 -18.44
C TRP A 99 3.68 -2.02 -16.95
N VAL A 100 4.78 -1.45 -16.44
CA VAL A 100 4.99 -1.14 -15.03
C VAL A 100 5.24 0.34 -14.87
N ALA A 101 4.29 1.05 -14.25
CA ALA A 101 4.41 2.50 -14.03
C ALA A 101 5.38 2.84 -12.90
N SER A 102 5.34 2.10 -11.79
CA SER A 102 6.24 2.30 -10.65
C SER A 102 6.34 1.05 -9.77
N VAL A 103 7.48 0.92 -9.08
CA VAL A 103 7.73 -0.18 -8.14
C VAL A 103 8.11 0.38 -6.78
N HIS A 104 7.27 0.10 -5.77
CA HIS A 104 7.47 0.56 -4.41
C HIS A 104 7.85 -0.62 -3.50
N THR A 105 9.10 -0.65 -3.05
CA THR A 105 9.64 -1.73 -2.20
C THR A 105 9.85 -1.34 -0.75
N LYS A 106 10.17 -0.07 -0.50
CA LYS A 106 10.46 0.47 0.84
C LYS A 106 9.99 1.90 0.96
N ILE A 107 9.83 2.34 2.21
CA ILE A 107 9.64 3.75 2.53
C ILE A 107 10.83 4.54 1.96
N PRO A 108 10.61 5.67 1.26
CA PRO A 108 11.68 6.42 0.61
C PRO A 108 12.57 7.11 1.65
N GLU A 109 13.55 6.39 2.17
CA GLU A 109 14.46 6.88 3.23
C GLU A 109 15.12 8.21 2.87
N ASP A 110 15.54 8.39 1.61
CA ASP A 110 16.16 9.63 1.14
C ASP A 110 15.21 10.84 1.18
N PHE A 111 13.92 10.60 0.91
CA PHE A 111 12.91 11.65 0.99
C PHE A 111 12.73 12.12 2.43
N TYR A 112 12.57 11.18 3.36
CA TYR A 112 12.44 11.49 4.79
C TYR A 112 13.73 12.11 5.33
N ARG A 113 14.91 11.60 4.98
CA ARG A 113 16.18 12.19 5.41
C ARG A 113 16.32 13.67 5.03
N ARG A 114 15.81 14.07 3.86
CA ARG A 114 15.87 15.45 3.38
C ARG A 114 14.74 16.34 3.86
N ASN A 115 13.59 15.76 4.24
CA ASN A 115 12.36 16.52 4.47
C ASN A 115 11.71 16.26 5.83
N ALA A 116 12.24 15.40 6.70
CA ALA A 116 11.63 15.04 7.98
C ALA A 116 11.24 16.27 8.80
N LEU A 117 12.14 17.24 8.96
CA LEU A 117 11.86 18.48 9.70
C LEU A 117 10.76 19.34 9.06
N LYS A 118 10.59 19.27 7.73
CA LYS A 118 9.53 20.00 7.02
C LYS A 118 8.15 19.36 7.17
N LEU A 119 8.12 18.09 7.56
CA LEU A 119 6.88 17.33 7.80
C LEU A 119 6.39 17.49 9.24
N LEU A 120 7.21 18.06 10.13
CA LEU A 120 6.82 18.32 11.51
C LEU A 120 5.85 19.51 11.59
N PRO A 121 4.81 19.44 12.43
CA PRO A 121 4.02 20.60 12.81
C PRO A 121 4.90 21.73 13.37
N PRO A 122 4.52 23.01 13.19
CA PRO A 122 5.33 24.15 13.66
C PRO A 122 5.66 24.11 15.15
N ASP A 123 4.70 23.73 15.99
CA ASP A 123 4.84 23.55 17.43
C ASP A 123 5.88 22.47 17.79
N GLN A 124 5.86 21.33 17.08
CA GLN A 124 6.85 20.27 17.26
C GLN A 124 8.23 20.69 16.74
N LEU A 125 8.29 21.52 15.70
CA LEU A 125 9.55 22.03 15.17
C LEU A 125 10.23 23.01 16.14
N ASP A 126 9.47 23.85 16.83
CA ASP A 126 9.98 24.75 17.88
C ASP A 126 10.49 23.96 19.09
N ASN A 127 9.77 22.91 19.49
CA ASN A 127 10.22 21.97 20.52
C ASN A 127 11.52 21.26 20.12
N PHE A 128 11.62 20.80 18.87
CA PHE A 128 12.85 20.19 18.34
C PHE A 128 14.03 21.17 18.37
N GLY A 129 13.80 22.42 17.95
CA GLY A 129 14.83 23.46 17.97
C GLY A 129 15.33 23.79 19.38
N SER A 130 14.43 23.89 20.36
CA SER A 130 14.80 24.17 21.74
C SER A 130 15.49 22.99 22.43
N MET A 131 15.08 21.75 22.13
CA MET A 131 15.70 20.53 22.66
C MET A 131 17.17 20.39 22.25
N PHE A 132 17.47 20.60 20.96
CA PHE A 132 18.80 20.39 20.37
C PHE A 132 19.66 21.65 20.26
N TYR A 133 19.23 22.77 20.85
CA TYR A 133 19.96 24.04 20.79
C TYR A 133 21.38 23.96 21.36
N ASP A 134 21.55 23.23 22.48
CA ASP A 134 22.84 22.94 23.08
C ASP A 134 23.02 21.41 23.20
N PRO A 135 23.87 20.80 22.35
CA PRO A 135 24.03 19.35 22.30
C PRO A 135 24.94 18.80 23.42
N ASN A 136 25.45 19.64 24.33
CA ASN A 136 26.19 19.14 25.49
C ASN A 136 25.25 18.35 26.40
N LEU A 137 25.76 17.27 27.00
CA LEU A 137 24.94 16.28 27.74
C LEU A 137 24.04 16.92 28.81
N VAL A 138 24.58 17.80 29.65
CA VAL A 138 23.83 18.42 30.76
C VAL A 138 22.76 19.41 30.24
N PRO A 139 23.10 20.38 29.37
CA PRO A 139 22.10 21.21 28.70
C PRO A 139 21.03 20.43 27.93
N PHE A 140 21.42 19.39 27.20
CA PHE A 140 20.49 18.55 26.45
C PHE A 140 19.48 17.87 27.37
N LEU A 141 19.91 17.25 28.48
CA LEU A 141 19.01 16.61 29.44
C LEU A 141 18.04 17.64 30.07
N HIS A 142 18.52 18.85 30.35
CA HIS A 142 17.68 19.92 30.85
C HIS A 142 16.66 20.37 29.80
N ASN A 143 17.07 20.54 28.54
CA ASN A 143 16.17 20.93 27.46
C ASN A 143 15.15 19.83 27.15
N LEU A 144 15.56 18.57 27.16
CA LEU A 144 14.69 17.40 27.01
C LEU A 144 13.60 17.37 28.09
N ASN A 145 13.98 17.59 29.35
CA ASN A 145 13.02 17.67 30.45
C ASN A 145 12.03 18.84 30.25
N ASN A 146 12.52 20.02 29.85
CA ASN A 146 11.65 21.17 29.60
C ASN A 146 10.68 20.94 28.44
N SER A 147 11.11 20.28 27.36
CA SER A 147 10.25 19.90 26.24
C SER A 147 9.17 18.91 26.69
N PHE A 148 9.53 17.91 27.51
CA PHE A 148 8.58 16.96 28.06
C PHE A 148 7.54 17.62 28.99
N GLU A 149 7.98 18.50 29.91
CA GLU A 149 7.09 19.26 30.77
C GLU A 149 6.16 20.18 29.94
N SER A 150 6.66 20.79 28.88
CA SER A 150 5.84 21.62 28.01
C SER A 150 4.76 20.80 27.28
N GLU A 151 5.10 19.60 26.82
CA GLU A 151 4.19 18.73 26.09
C GLU A 151 3.14 18.08 27.01
N TYR A 152 3.50 17.62 28.21
CA TYR A 152 2.60 16.81 29.04
C TYR A 152 2.08 17.52 30.31
N GLN A 153 2.76 18.54 30.81
CA GLN A 153 2.32 19.27 32.02
C GLN A 153 1.54 20.55 31.70
N ARG A 154 1.82 21.19 30.57
CA ARG A 154 1.18 22.46 30.17
C ARG A 154 0.07 22.31 29.13
N ASN A 155 -0.17 21.09 28.66
CA ASN A 155 -1.15 20.78 27.62
C ASN A 155 -2.19 19.78 28.16
N ASP A 156 -3.36 20.29 28.54
CA ASP A 156 -4.49 19.47 29.03
C ASP A 156 -5.01 18.48 27.97
N ASP A 157 -4.59 18.63 26.71
CA ASP A 157 -4.98 17.79 25.59
C ASP A 157 -4.02 16.61 25.35
N ALA A 158 -2.83 16.62 25.97
CA ALA A 158 -1.75 15.68 25.67
C ALA A 158 -1.94 14.26 26.22
N LEU A 159 -2.93 14.02 27.09
CA LEU A 159 -3.20 12.69 27.69
C LEU A 159 -4.68 12.30 27.59
N LYS A 160 -5.39 12.79 26.56
CA LYS A 160 -6.83 12.55 26.42
C LYS A 160 -7.18 11.15 25.93
N SER A 161 -6.29 10.50 25.17
CA SER A 161 -6.52 9.17 24.63
C SER A 161 -5.53 8.14 25.18
N ARG A 162 -5.95 6.87 25.17
CA ARG A 162 -5.06 5.73 25.49
C ARG A 162 -3.82 5.68 24.61
N ARG A 163 -3.91 6.21 23.38
CA ARG A 163 -2.75 6.30 22.48
C ARG A 163 -1.72 7.30 23.01
N ASP A 164 -2.18 8.46 23.46
CA ASP A 164 -1.29 9.52 23.95
C ASP A 164 -0.60 9.09 25.25
N GLU A 165 -1.32 8.39 26.14
CA GLU A 165 -0.72 7.76 27.32
C GLU A 165 0.36 6.73 26.95
N LEU A 166 0.11 5.89 25.95
CA LEU A 166 1.09 4.90 25.48
C LEU A 166 2.32 5.58 24.86
N ASP A 167 2.15 6.70 24.16
CA ASP A 167 3.25 7.45 23.56
C ASP A 167 4.09 8.14 24.65
N ALA A 168 3.47 8.64 25.72
CA ALA A 168 4.17 9.15 26.91
C ALA A 168 4.96 8.04 27.64
N VAL A 169 4.37 6.86 27.81
CA VAL A 169 5.05 5.69 28.42
C VAL A 169 6.26 5.28 27.57
N ARG A 170 6.10 5.17 26.25
CA ARG A 170 7.21 4.86 25.34
C ARG A 170 8.34 5.87 25.43
N PHE A 171 8.03 7.15 25.56
CA PHE A 171 9.05 8.17 25.75
C PHE A 171 9.86 7.94 27.03
N LEU A 172 9.19 7.62 28.14
CA LEU A 172 9.85 7.31 29.41
C LEU A 172 10.68 6.02 29.34
N ASP A 173 10.17 4.98 28.68
CA ASP A 173 10.90 3.74 28.41
C ASP A 173 12.18 4.04 27.60
N GLY A 174 12.09 4.92 26.60
CA GLY A 174 13.24 5.38 25.82
C GLY A 174 14.30 6.10 26.65
N LEU A 175 13.89 6.91 27.63
CA LEU A 175 14.82 7.54 28.57
C LEU A 175 15.50 6.53 29.49
N GLU A 176 14.75 5.53 29.97
CA GLU A 176 15.31 4.44 30.76
C GLU A 176 16.38 3.68 29.97
N ILE A 177 16.08 3.34 28.71
CA ILE A 177 17.03 2.67 27.81
C ILE A 177 18.26 3.55 27.59
N PHE A 178 18.08 4.84 27.31
CA PHE A 178 19.18 5.79 27.14
C PHE A 178 20.12 5.82 28.36
N VAL A 179 19.57 5.94 29.57
CA VAL A 179 20.36 5.96 30.82
C VAL A 179 21.07 4.62 31.05
N ASN A 180 20.39 3.50 30.80
CA ASN A 180 20.97 2.17 30.95
C ASN A 180 22.12 1.91 29.96
N LEU A 181 21.98 2.36 28.71
CA LEU A 181 23.05 2.28 27.71
C LEU A 181 24.24 3.16 28.08
N GLN A 182 23.99 4.40 28.52
CA GLN A 182 25.04 5.31 28.97
C GLN A 182 25.85 4.70 30.12
N ARG A 183 25.16 4.06 31.08
CA ARG A 183 25.79 3.36 32.19
C ARG A 183 26.66 2.17 31.73
N GLN A 184 26.15 1.31 30.85
CA GLN A 184 26.90 0.17 30.31
C GLN A 184 28.19 0.62 29.60
N VAL A 185 28.10 1.71 28.82
CA VAL A 185 29.26 2.32 28.16
C VAL A 185 30.28 2.85 29.17
N MET A 186 29.82 3.53 30.25
CA MET A 186 30.69 4.03 31.32
C MET A 186 31.36 2.91 32.11
N ASP A 187 30.65 1.79 32.33
CA ASP A 187 31.14 0.61 33.05
C ASP A 187 32.05 -0.29 32.16
N ARG A 188 32.25 0.10 30.88
CA ARG A 188 33.03 -0.63 29.85
C ARG A 188 32.51 -2.04 29.55
N GLU A 189 31.24 -2.31 29.85
CA GLU A 189 30.56 -3.52 29.43
C GLU A 189 30.09 -3.34 27.97
N SER A 190 31.02 -3.42 27.02
CA SER A 190 30.68 -3.36 25.60
C SER A 190 30.11 -4.69 25.14
N SER A 191 28.78 -4.78 25.02
CA SER A 191 28.15 -5.84 24.22
C SER A 191 28.06 -5.39 22.76
N ASP A 192 28.35 -6.28 21.80
CA ASP A 192 28.27 -6.01 20.35
C ASP A 192 26.87 -5.57 19.86
N ASP A 193 25.86 -5.59 20.74
CA ASP A 193 24.44 -5.36 20.46
C ASP A 193 23.92 -3.97 20.89
N ILE A 194 24.78 -3.09 21.41
CA ILE A 194 24.39 -1.75 21.89
C ILE A 194 23.71 -0.93 20.79
N GLY A 195 24.19 -1.03 19.55
CA GLY A 195 23.62 -0.30 18.41
C GLY A 195 22.21 -0.79 18.03
N GLN A 196 21.93 -2.08 18.15
CA GLN A 196 20.62 -2.65 17.84
C GLN A 196 19.60 -2.29 18.94
N LYS A 197 20.01 -2.36 20.22
CA LYS A 197 19.19 -1.94 21.36
C LYS A 197 18.81 -0.46 21.33
N ALA A 198 19.65 0.40 20.74
CA ALA A 198 19.35 1.82 20.56
C ALA A 198 18.36 2.09 19.41
N VAL A 199 18.27 1.19 18.42
CA VAL A 199 17.31 1.28 17.30
C VAL A 199 15.94 0.70 17.70
N ASP A 200 15.94 -0.27 18.61
CA ASP A 200 14.73 -0.94 19.10
C ASP A 200 14.06 -0.21 20.29
N ALA A 201 14.66 0.90 20.76
CA ALA A 201 14.14 1.81 21.78
C ALA A 201 13.21 2.86 21.19
#